data_AF-A0A5K1GMR7-F1
#
_entry.id   AF-A0A5K1GMR7-F1
#
_cell.length_a   1.000
_cell.length_b   1.000
_cell.length_c   1.000
_cell.angle_alpha   90.00
_cell.angle_beta   90.00
_cell.angle_gamma   90.00
#
_symmetry.space_group_name_H-M   'P 1'
#
loop_
_entity.id
_entity.type
_entity.pdbx_description
1 polymer ?
#
loop_
_entity_poly.entity_id
_entity_poly.type
_entity_poly.pdbx_seq_one_letter_code
_entity_poly.pdbx_strand_id
1 'polypeptide(L)'
;VVVVDAEAYTYDDEVIKKAEAMGKSGLVEIYAKEDSFIFTVESTGAIKASQMVINAIEVLKQKLDAVRPSLDTEEADEQFGELNQHMRGGA
;
A
#
# COMPACT_ATOMS: atom_id res chain seq x y z
N VAL A 1 23.47 -15.25 16.65
CA VAL A 1 23.01 -13.86 16.91
C VAL A 1 21.52 -13.85 16.68
N VAL A 2 20.76 -13.18 17.55
CA VAL A 2 19.30 -13.08 17.44
C VAL A 2 18.94 -11.60 17.36
N VAL A 3 18.10 -11.23 16.41
CA VAL A 3 17.52 -9.87 16.33
C VAL A 3 16.46 -9.79 17.42
N VAL A 4 16.62 -8.86 18.36
CA VAL A 4 15.69 -8.71 19.51
C VAL A 4 14.42 -7.99 19.09
N ASP A 5 14.57 -6.88 18.37
CA ASP A 5 13.48 -6.06 17.85
C ASP A 5 13.94 -5.45 16.52
N ALA A 6 13.27 -5.83 15.42
CA ALA A 6 13.56 -5.31 14.09
C ALA A 6 12.85 -3.97 13.83
N GLU A 7 11.73 -3.69 14.50
CA GLU A 7 10.91 -2.49 14.29
C GLU A 7 11.53 -1.25 14.94
N ALA A 8 12.35 -1.44 15.98
CA ALA A 8 13.10 -0.36 16.63
C ALA A 8 14.23 0.23 15.76
N TYR A 9 14.59 -0.40 14.64
CA TYR A 9 15.70 0.04 13.80
C TYR A 9 15.25 1.09 12.77
N THR A 10 15.81 2.30 12.85
CA THR A 10 15.43 3.43 11.98
C THR A 10 16.12 3.43 10.61
N TYR A 11 16.89 2.39 10.29
CA TYR A 11 17.66 2.24 9.04
C TYR A 11 18.63 3.40 8.76
N ASP A 12 19.91 3.23 9.15
CA ASP A 12 20.99 4.23 8.97
C ASP A 12 22.24 3.69 8.21
N ASP A 13 22.15 2.45 7.73
CA ASP A 13 23.24 1.65 7.13
C ASP A 13 24.47 1.42 8.03
N GLU A 14 24.48 1.82 9.30
CA GLU A 14 25.71 1.79 10.12
C GLU A 14 26.25 0.37 10.32
N VAL A 15 25.35 -0.59 10.57
CA VAL A 15 25.73 -1.99 10.81
C VAL A 15 26.33 -2.62 9.55
N ILE A 16 25.81 -2.27 8.38
CA ILE A 16 26.30 -2.75 7.08
C ILE A 16 27.70 -2.16 6.83
N LYS A 17 27.85 -0.83 6.95
CA LYS A 17 29.15 -0.14 6.79
C LYS A 17 30.22 -0.67 7.75
N LYS A 18 29.84 -0.99 8.99
CA LYS A 18 30.75 -1.57 9.98
C LYS A 18 31.18 -2.99 9.59
N ALA A 19 30.28 -3.81 9.07
CA ALA A 19 30.62 -5.13 8.57
C ALA A 19 31.61 -5.06 7.40
N GLU A 20 31.41 -4.12 6.47
CA GLU A 20 32.33 -3.86 5.35
C GLU A 20 33.71 -3.37 5.83
N ALA A 21 33.75 -2.39 6.73
CA ALA A 21 35.01 -1.87 7.28
C ALA A 21 35.82 -2.94 8.04
N MET A 22 35.15 -3.97 8.57
CA MET A 22 35.78 -5.12 9.20
C MET A 22 36.21 -6.21 8.19
N GLY A 23 36.03 -5.99 6.88
CA GLY A 23 36.31 -6.97 5.83
C GLY A 23 35.33 -8.16 5.82
N LYS A 24 34.15 -7.98 6.43
CA LYS A 24 33.10 -9.00 6.59
C LYS A 24 31.82 -8.57 5.87
N SER A 25 31.94 -8.15 4.62
CA SER A 25 30.79 -7.82 3.77
C SER A 25 29.81 -9.02 3.70
N GLY A 26 28.51 -8.74 3.71
CA GLY A 26 27.46 -9.77 3.72
C GLY A 26 27.22 -10.44 5.08
N LEU A 27 27.89 -10.00 6.16
CA LEU A 27 27.63 -10.53 7.51
C LEU A 27 26.23 -10.15 8.02
N VAL A 28 25.69 -9.03 7.56
CA VAL A 28 24.35 -8.53 7.89
C VAL A 28 23.69 -8.05 6.61
N GLU A 29 22.44 -8.46 6.43
CA GLU A 29 21.55 -8.01 5.36
C GLU A 29 20.28 -7.46 5.99
N ILE A 30 19.78 -6.35 5.45
CA ILE A 30 18.57 -5.68 5.93
C ILE A 30 17.67 -5.50 4.71
N TYR A 31 16.43 -5.97 4.80
CA TYR A 31 15.43 -5.83 3.77
C TYR A 31 14.12 -5.36 4.40
N ALA A 32 13.37 -4.53 3.68
CA ALA A 32 12.04 -4.14 4.09
C ALA A 32 11.08 -5.33 3.93
N LYS A 33 10.18 -5.51 4.90
CA LYS A 33 9.11 -6.51 4.81
C LYS A 33 7.91 -5.89 4.09
N GLU A 34 7.76 -6.21 2.80
CA GLU A 34 6.81 -5.51 1.90
C GLU A 34 5.33 -5.73 2.22
N ASP A 35 4.99 -6.77 2.98
CA ASP A 35 3.63 -7.10 3.41
C ASP A 35 3.31 -6.62 4.85
N SER A 36 4.18 -5.82 5.46
CA SER A 36 4.06 -5.39 6.85
C SER A 36 4.27 -3.87 6.97
N PHE A 37 3.31 -3.19 7.59
CA PHE A 37 3.28 -1.74 7.67
C PHE A 37 3.16 -1.30 9.13
N ILE A 38 4.06 -0.41 9.56
CA ILE A 38 4.01 0.24 10.86
C ILE A 38 3.40 1.63 10.67
N PHE A 39 2.13 1.78 11.04
CA PHE A 39 1.45 3.07 10.98
C PHE A 39 1.66 3.87 12.26
N THR A 40 2.15 5.10 12.13
CA THR A 40 2.11 6.10 13.21
C THR A 40 0.98 7.09 12.90
N VAL A 41 -0.02 7.17 13.78
CA VAL A 41 -1.18 8.03 13.61
C VAL A 41 -1.31 8.97 14.79
N GLU A 42 -1.19 10.26 14.52
CA GLU A 42 -1.33 11.32 15.50
C GLU A 42 -2.56 12.16 15.18
N SER A 43 -3.35 12.50 16.21
CA SER A 43 -4.53 13.34 16.05
C SER A 43 -4.26 14.77 16.49
N THR A 44 -4.94 15.73 15.86
CA THR A 44 -5.01 17.12 16.30
C THR A 44 -5.85 17.34 17.57
N GLY A 45 -6.54 16.29 18.05
CA GLY A 45 -7.38 16.31 19.25
C GLY A 45 -8.89 16.37 18.98
N ALA A 46 -9.32 16.68 17.75
CA ALA A 46 -10.74 16.72 17.40
C ALA A 46 -11.41 15.33 17.36
N ILE A 47 -10.67 14.30 16.96
CA ILE A 47 -11.12 12.90 16.84
C ILE A 47 -10.02 11.99 17.38
N LYS A 48 -10.32 10.88 18.05
CA LYS A 48 -9.27 9.93 18.48
C LYS A 48 -8.53 9.35 17.27
N ALA A 49 -7.22 9.14 17.38
CA ALA A 49 -6.41 8.56 16.30
C ALA A 49 -6.96 7.20 15.83
N SER A 50 -7.40 6.34 16.75
CA SER A 50 -8.04 5.06 16.42
C SER A 50 -9.31 5.22 15.58
N GLN A 51 -10.16 6.20 15.91
CA GLN A 51 -11.38 6.49 15.13
C GLN A 51 -11.03 7.05 13.76
N MET A 52 -9.98 7.85 13.63
CA MET A 52 -9.51 8.37 12.34
C MET A 52 -9.15 7.24 11.38
N VAL A 53 -8.48 6.19 11.87
CA VAL A 53 -8.15 4.99 11.08
C VAL A 53 -9.41 4.26 10.63
N ILE A 54 -10.37 4.05 11.54
CA ILE A 54 -11.65 3.41 11.21
C ILE A 54 -12.41 4.21 10.13
N ASN A 55 -12.52 5.53 10.31
CA ASN A 55 -13.18 6.42 9.36
C ASN A 55 -12.51 6.38 7.98
N ALA A 56 -11.17 6.32 7.93
CA ALA A 56 -10.43 6.22 6.67
C ALA A 56 -10.77 4.92 5.91
N ILE A 57 -10.89 3.80 6.63
CA ILE A 57 -11.30 2.51 6.05
C ILE A 57 -12.75 2.59 5.51
N GLU A 58 -13.65 3.21 6.26
CA GLU A 58 -15.04 3.40 5.83
C GLU A 58 -15.14 4.25 4.56
N VAL A 59 -14.38 5.34 4.47
CA VAL A 59 -14.32 6.18 3.26
C VAL A 59 -13.78 5.39 2.07
N LEU A 60 -12.75 4.55 2.27
CA LEU A 60 -12.23 3.69 1.20
C LEU A 60 -13.28 2.68 0.73
N LYS A 61 -14.02 2.07 1.65
CA LYS A 61 -15.13 1.17 1.33
C LYS A 61 -16.22 1.89 0.53
N GLN A 62 -16.64 3.08 0.97
CA GLN A 62 -17.64 3.87 0.26
C GLN A 62 -17.20 4.22 -1.17
N LYS A 63 -15.92 4.59 -1.35
CA LYS A 63 -15.34 4.84 -2.68
C LYS A 63 -15.36 3.58 -3.55
N LEU A 64 -15.03 2.42 -2.98
CA LEU A 64 -15.11 1.14 -3.69
C LEU A 64 -16.55 0.83 -4.10
N ASP A 65 -17.51 1.00 -3.19
CA ASP A 65 -18.92 0.73 -3.45
C ASP A 65 -19.49 1.69 -4.52
N ALA A 66 -19.02 2.93 -4.59
CA ALA A 66 -19.43 3.89 -5.63
C ALA A 66 -18.89 3.56 -7.03
N VAL A 67 -17.74 2.87 -7.13
CA VAL A 67 -17.11 2.52 -8.41
C VAL A 67 -17.42 1.07 -8.81
N ARG A 68 -17.93 0.24 -7.90
CA ARG A 68 -18.55 -1.04 -8.28
C ARG A 68 -19.72 -0.70 -9.20
N PRO A 69 -19.62 -0.99 -10.52
CA PRO A 69 -20.82 -1.01 -11.34
C PRO A 69 -21.76 -1.97 -10.63
N SER A 70 -23.02 -1.60 -10.46
CA SER A 70 -24.03 -2.58 -10.09
C SER A 70 -23.83 -3.76 -11.02
N LEU A 71 -23.34 -4.88 -10.48
CA LEU A 71 -23.24 -6.13 -11.23
C LEU A 71 -24.64 -6.58 -11.72
N ASP A 72 -25.69 -5.89 -11.26
CA ASP A 72 -27.09 -6.00 -11.63
C ASP A 72 -27.59 -4.95 -12.66
N THR A 73 -26.75 -4.03 -13.14
CA THR A 73 -27.11 -3.22 -14.32
C THR A 73 -26.37 -3.76 -15.54
N GLU A 74 -27.07 -4.58 -16.30
CA GLU A 74 -26.75 -4.99 -17.68
C GLU A 74 -26.74 -3.79 -18.67
N GLU A 75 -26.37 -2.59 -18.23
CA GLU A 75 -26.38 -1.36 -19.04
C GLU A 75 -24.98 -0.80 -19.32
N ALA A 76 -23.92 -1.57 -19.02
CA ALA A 76 -22.54 -1.22 -19.39
C ALA A 76 -22.14 -1.71 -20.79
N ASP A 77 -22.99 -2.49 -21.49
CA ASP A 77 -22.72 -2.94 -22.86
C ASP A 77 -23.01 -1.86 -23.92
N GLU A 78 -23.84 -0.86 -23.61
CA GLU A 78 -24.18 0.19 -24.58
C GLU A 78 -23.03 1.22 -24.75
N GLN A 79 -22.33 1.60 -23.68
CA GLN A 79 -21.20 2.53 -23.78
C GLN A 79 -19.96 1.95 -24.44
N PHE A 80 -19.73 0.64 -24.33
CA PHE A 80 -18.62 -0.04 -25.04
C PHE A 80 -18.99 -0.47 -26.46
N GLY A 81 -20.28 -0.51 -26.82
CA GLY A 81 -20.76 -0.84 -28.16
C GLY A 81 -20.30 0.15 -29.24
N GLU A 82 -20.33 1.45 -28.94
CA GLU A 82 -19.92 2.50 -29.89
C GLU A 82 -18.40 2.49 -30.16
N LEU A 83 -17.59 2.24 -29.13
CA LEU A 83 -16.14 2.12 -29.23
C LEU A 83 -15.70 0.88 -30.02
N ASN A 84 -16.38 -0.26 -29.82
CA ASN A 84 -16.13 -1.48 -30.58
C ASN A 84 -16.54 -1.37 -32.06
N GLN A 85 -17.58 -0.59 -32.38
CA GLN A 85 -17.96 -0.31 -33.77
C GLN A 85 -16.94 0.58 -34.49
N HIS A 86 -16.37 1.58 -33.81
CA HIS A 86 -15.31 2.41 -34.39
C HIS A 86 -14.00 1.63 -34.63
N MET A 87 -13.64 0.70 -33.75
CA MET A 87 -12.41 -0.10 -33.87
C MET A 87 -12.46 -1.18 -34.98
N ARG A 88 -13.65 -1.59 -35.44
CA ARG A 88 -13.84 -2.61 -36.50
C ARG A 88 -14.08 -2.03 -37.90
N GLY A 89 -14.23 -0.71 -38.03
CA GLY A 89 -14.56 -0.02 -39.28
C GLY A 89 -13.37 0.52 -40.09
N GLY A 90 -12.13 0.10 -39.81
CA GLY A 90 -10.96 0.47 -40.59
C GLY A 90 -10.48 -0.67 -41.48
N ALA A 91 -11.08 -0.81 -42.66
CA ALA A 91 -10.55 -1.58 -43.79
C ALA A 91 -10.03 -0.61 -44.86
#